data_AF-B0JNM1-F1
#
_entry.id   AF-B0JNM1-F1
#
_cell.length_a   1.000
_cell.length_b   1.000
_cell.length_c   1.000
_cell.angle_alpha   90.00
_cell.angle_beta   90.00
_cell.angle_gamma   90.00
#
_symmetry.space_group_name_H-M   'P 1'
#
loop_
_entity.id
_entity.type
_entity.pdbx_description
1 polymer ?
#
loop_
_entity_poly.entity_id
_entity_poly.type
_entity_poly.pdbx_seq_one_letter_code
_entity_poly.pdbx_strand_id
1 'polypeptide(L)'
;MPFYIRVPSLITPVHCITITEEPESRPGLIDPKTIWTPAIAPSGLVFYTGNRFPNWQGNLFAGGLVSRDIRRLSVDKSGEIINQEAIPIGQRVRDVRQSPDGFLYLLTDEGNGQLIRLEPPSNL
;
A
#
# COMPACT_ATOMS: atom_id res chain seq x y z
N MET A 1 5.82 -31.21 -5.49
CA MET A 1 7.20 -31.29 -4.96
C MET A 1 7.78 -29.88 -4.97
N PRO A 2 7.95 -29.20 -3.83
CA PRO A 2 8.51 -27.85 -3.84
C PRO A 2 10.05 -27.92 -3.76
N PHE A 3 10.71 -27.15 -4.62
CA PHE A 3 12.15 -26.90 -4.60
C PHE A 3 12.46 -25.78 -3.60
N TYR A 4 13.43 -25.99 -2.70
CA TYR A 4 14.01 -24.94 -1.85
C TYR A 4 15.31 -24.43 -2.48
N ILE A 5 15.42 -23.12 -2.69
CA ILE A 5 16.71 -22.46 -2.98
C ILE A 5 17.30 -22.02 -1.64
N ARG A 6 18.47 -22.54 -1.29
CA ARG A 6 19.24 -22.18 -0.10
C ARG A 6 20.13 -20.99 -0.42
N VAL A 7 19.84 -19.81 0.13
CA VAL A 7 20.71 -18.62 0.02
C VAL A 7 21.38 -18.39 1.39
N PRO A 8 22.72 -18.37 1.48
CA PRO A 8 23.41 -18.19 2.75
C PRO A 8 23.61 -16.70 3.09
N SER A 9 23.01 -16.31 4.21
CA SER A 9 23.41 -15.22 5.12
C SER A 9 23.31 -13.74 4.68
N LEU A 10 22.83 -12.94 5.66
CA LEU A 10 23.09 -11.51 5.88
C LEU A 10 22.42 -10.48 4.96
N ILE A 11 21.08 -10.46 4.98
CA ILE A 11 20.28 -9.23 4.84
C ILE A 11 19.09 -9.41 5.79
N THR A 12 18.82 -8.45 6.68
CA THR A 12 17.59 -8.44 7.49
C THR A 12 16.40 -8.74 6.59
N PRO A 13 15.59 -9.77 6.89
CA PRO A 13 14.55 -10.16 5.97
C PRO A 13 13.45 -9.10 6.03
N VAL A 14 13.25 -8.38 4.93
CA VAL A 14 11.91 -7.88 4.60
C VAL A 14 11.13 -9.12 4.18
N HIS A 15 10.66 -9.88 5.17
CA HIS A 15 9.76 -10.99 4.97
C HIS A 15 8.45 -10.39 4.45
N CYS A 16 8.27 -10.37 3.13
CA CYS A 16 6.94 -10.29 2.55
C CYS A 16 6.26 -11.64 2.84
N ILE A 17 5.66 -11.75 4.01
CA ILE A 17 4.89 -12.93 4.39
C ILE A 17 3.59 -12.84 3.59
N THR A 18 3.44 -13.71 2.60
CA THR A 18 2.08 -14.15 2.22
C THR A 18 1.54 -14.88 3.44
N ILE A 19 0.77 -14.17 4.27
CA ILE A 19 0.26 -14.66 5.54
C ILE A 19 -0.72 -15.81 5.24
N THR A 20 -0.24 -17.06 5.34
CA THR A 20 -1.09 -18.26 5.37
C THR A 20 -1.55 -18.62 6.78
N GLU A 21 -1.08 -17.91 7.80
CA GLU A 21 -1.39 -18.08 9.23
C GLU A 21 -1.55 -16.71 9.89
N GLU A 22 -2.58 -16.46 10.71
CA GLU A 22 -2.81 -15.13 11.30
C GLU A 22 -1.56 -14.61 12.06
N PRO A 23 -1.22 -13.32 11.94
CA PRO A 23 -0.05 -12.77 12.62
C PRO A 23 -0.28 -12.72 14.13
N GLU A 24 0.36 -13.62 14.87
CA GLU A 24 0.37 -13.60 16.32
C GLU A 24 1.39 -12.58 16.86
N SER A 25 1.01 -11.86 17.91
CA SER A 25 1.91 -10.96 18.64
C SER A 25 3.07 -11.74 19.26
N ARG A 26 4.28 -11.19 19.19
CA ARG A 26 5.49 -11.84 19.72
C ARG A 26 6.33 -10.85 20.54
N PRO A 27 6.94 -11.29 21.65
CA PRO A 27 7.84 -10.45 22.43
C PRO A 27 8.95 -9.84 21.57
N GLY A 28 9.12 -8.52 21.67
CA GLY A 28 10.15 -7.78 20.94
C GLY A 28 9.77 -7.34 19.52
N LEU A 29 8.55 -7.64 19.05
CA LEU A 29 8.01 -7.11 17.81
C LEU A 29 6.95 -6.04 18.09
N ILE A 30 6.87 -5.06 17.18
CA ILE A 30 5.77 -4.09 17.15
C ILE A 30 4.64 -4.73 16.35
N ASP A 31 3.46 -4.80 16.95
CA ASP A 31 2.28 -5.32 16.27
C ASP A 31 1.89 -4.44 15.07
N PRO A 32 1.38 -5.04 13.98
CA PRO A 32 0.96 -4.29 12.81
C PRO A 32 -0.22 -3.37 13.14
N LYS A 33 -0.22 -2.16 12.58
CA LYS A 33 -1.36 -1.23 12.69
C LYS A 33 -2.58 -1.65 11.87
N THR A 34 -2.37 -2.48 10.85
CA THR A 34 -3.45 -3.06 10.04
C THR A 34 -3.00 -4.38 9.44
N ILE A 35 -3.97 -5.28 9.28
CA ILE A 35 -3.81 -6.59 8.64
C ILE A 35 -4.92 -6.72 7.62
N TRP A 36 -4.57 -7.06 6.38
CA TRP A 36 -5.54 -7.31 5.33
C TRP A 36 -5.70 -8.81 5.09
N THR A 37 -6.89 -9.32 5.40
CA THR A 37 -7.28 -10.72 5.16
C THR A 37 -8.59 -10.74 4.35
N PRO A 38 -8.60 -11.27 3.12
CA PRO A 38 -7.46 -11.84 2.37
C PRO A 38 -6.39 -10.79 2.03
N ALA A 39 -5.17 -11.26 1.78
CA ALA A 39 -4.04 -10.40 1.46
C ALA A 39 -4.26 -9.57 0.19
N ILE A 40 -3.99 -8.26 0.26
CA ILE A 40 -4.05 -7.35 -0.89
C ILE A 40 -2.74 -7.27 -1.68
N ALA A 41 -1.66 -7.86 -1.14
CA ALA A 41 -0.27 -7.69 -1.58
C ALA A 41 0.10 -6.20 -1.72
N PRO A 42 0.24 -5.48 -0.59
CA PRO A 42 0.57 -4.06 -0.60
C PRO A 42 1.94 -3.81 -1.25
N SER A 43 2.07 -2.70 -1.97
CA SER A 43 3.27 -2.32 -2.71
C SER A 43 3.78 -0.93 -2.30
N GLY A 44 3.91 0.02 -3.22
CA GLY A 44 4.32 1.38 -2.91
C GLY A 44 3.43 2.04 -1.86
N LEU A 45 4.06 2.81 -0.98
CA LEU A 45 3.43 3.56 0.10
C LEU A 45 3.81 5.04 0.02
N VAL A 46 2.84 5.93 0.26
CA VAL A 46 3.10 7.37 0.39
C VAL A 46 2.09 8.04 1.32
N PHE A 47 2.57 8.91 2.22
CA PHE A 47 1.71 9.86 2.90
C PHE A 47 1.48 11.07 2.01
N TYR A 48 0.22 11.47 1.83
CA TYR A 48 -0.08 12.67 1.07
C TYR A 48 0.10 13.92 1.94
N THR A 49 1.01 14.80 1.53
CA THR A 49 1.33 16.05 2.24
C THR A 49 0.96 17.30 1.44
N GLY A 50 0.44 17.12 0.22
CA GLY A 50 0.09 18.21 -0.68
C GLY A 50 -1.12 19.02 -0.24
N ASN A 51 -1.24 20.24 -0.77
CA ASN A 51 -2.35 21.14 -0.48
C ASN A 51 -3.47 21.08 -1.54
N ARG A 52 -3.26 20.35 -2.65
CA ARG A 52 -4.21 20.29 -3.76
C ARG A 52 -5.47 19.50 -3.40
N PHE A 53 -5.33 18.47 -2.56
CA PHE A 53 -6.44 17.67 -2.06
C PHE A 53 -6.51 17.73 -0.52
N PRO A 54 -7.08 18.80 0.07
CA PRO A 54 -7.09 18.99 1.52
C PRO A 54 -7.68 17.79 2.30
N ASN A 55 -8.71 17.14 1.75
CA ASN A 55 -9.35 15.97 2.36
C ASN A 55 -8.45 14.73 2.41
N TRP A 56 -7.37 14.70 1.64
CA TRP A 56 -6.40 13.59 1.62
C TRP A 56 -5.15 13.88 2.44
N GLN A 57 -4.99 15.09 2.97
CA GLN A 57 -3.79 15.47 3.71
C GLN A 57 -3.60 14.58 4.95
N GLY A 58 -2.38 14.05 5.12
CA GLY A 58 -2.03 13.10 6.17
C GLY A 58 -2.52 11.67 5.96
N ASN A 59 -3.28 11.38 4.89
CA ASN A 59 -3.69 10.01 4.59
C ASN A 59 -2.51 9.22 3.99
N LEU A 60 -2.46 7.93 4.30
CA LEU A 60 -1.53 6.98 3.70
C LEU A 60 -2.19 6.32 2.48
N PHE A 61 -1.46 6.23 1.38
CA PHE A 61 -1.88 5.53 0.17
C PHE A 61 -1.00 4.32 -0.04
N ALA A 62 -1.61 3.16 -0.29
CA ALA A 62 -0.93 1.90 -0.53
C ALA A 62 -1.41 1.27 -1.84
N GLY A 63 -0.48 0.93 -2.73
CA GLY A 63 -0.78 0.16 -3.95
C GLY A 63 -1.13 -1.28 -3.64
N GLY A 64 -2.14 -1.82 -4.33
CA GLY A 64 -2.58 -3.21 -4.20
C GLY A 64 -2.28 -4.03 -5.45
N LEU A 65 -1.40 -5.03 -5.33
CA LEU A 65 -1.06 -5.91 -6.45
C LEU A 65 -2.11 -7.01 -6.65
N VAL A 66 -2.64 -7.61 -5.57
CA VAL A 66 -3.67 -8.64 -5.67
C VAL A 66 -5.05 -8.01 -5.72
N SER A 67 -5.29 -6.97 -4.92
CA SER A 67 -6.58 -6.27 -4.88
C SER A 67 -6.86 -5.39 -6.09
N ARG A 68 -5.82 -5.03 -6.88
CA ARG A 68 -5.93 -4.17 -8.07
C ARG A 68 -6.56 -2.79 -7.78
N ASP A 69 -6.24 -2.26 -6.60
CA ASP A 69 -6.75 -1.00 -6.07
C ASP A 69 -5.63 -0.15 -5.44
N ILE A 70 -6.00 1.06 -5.04
CA ILE A 70 -5.26 1.85 -4.06
C ILE A 70 -6.04 1.82 -2.75
N ARG A 71 -5.38 1.49 -1.64
CA ARG A 71 -5.94 1.68 -0.29
C ARG A 71 -5.60 3.07 0.19
N ARG A 72 -6.60 3.89 0.48
CA ARG A 72 -6.44 5.16 1.20
C ARG A 72 -6.78 4.92 2.66
N LEU A 73 -5.83 5.15 3.54
CA LEU A 73 -5.97 5.00 4.99
C LEU A 73 -5.93 6.39 5.62
N SER A 74 -6.95 6.72 6.39
CA SER A 74 -6.95 7.90 7.24
C SER A 74 -6.24 7.53 8.54
N VAL A 75 -5.19 8.29 8.87
CA VAL A 75 -4.34 8.06 10.03
C VAL A 75 -4.47 9.25 10.97
N ASP A 76 -4.69 8.99 12.25
CA ASP A 76 -4.77 10.04 13.25
C ASP A 76 -3.39 10.52 13.73
N LYS A 77 -3.38 11.49 14.66
CA LYS A 77 -2.13 12.07 15.18
C LYS A 77 -1.28 11.08 15.99
N SER A 78 -1.87 10.01 16.51
CA SER A 78 -1.16 8.95 17.25
C SER A 78 -0.59 7.87 16.33
N GLY A 79 -0.91 7.94 15.02
CA GLY A 79 -0.49 6.95 14.04
C GLY A 79 -1.46 5.77 13.92
N GLU A 80 -2.66 5.87 14.50
CA GLU A 80 -3.68 4.83 14.38
C GLU A 80 -4.50 5.01 13.10
N ILE A 81 -4.87 3.89 12.49
CA ILE A 81 -5.74 3.88 11.31
C ILE A 81 -7.19 3.97 11.77
N ILE A 82 -7.84 5.09 11.44
CA ILE A 82 -9.22 5.37 11.86
C ILE A 82 -10.24 5.10 10.76
N ASN A 83 -9.79 5.05 9.50
CA ASN A 83 -10.64 4.70 8.36
C ASN A 83 -9.79 4.16 7.21
N GLN A 84 -10.41 3.38 6.32
CA GLN A 84 -9.78 2.84 5.13
C GLN A 84 -10.80 2.65 4.02
N GLU A 85 -10.46 3.09 2.81
CA GLU A 85 -11.27 2.91 1.60
C GLU A 85 -10.42 2.30 0.47
N ALA A 86 -11.09 1.61 -0.45
CA ALA A 86 -10.49 1.10 -1.68
C ALA A 86 -10.87 2.01 -2.86
N ILE A 87 -9.88 2.43 -3.61
CA ILE A 87 -10.04 3.18 -4.86
C ILE A 87 -9.73 2.20 -6.01
N PRO A 88 -10.74 1.69 -6.73
CA PRO A 88 -10.53 0.70 -7.78
C PRO A 88 -9.72 1.27 -8.94
N ILE A 89 -8.63 0.57 -9.30
CA ILE A 89 -7.81 0.91 -10.47
C ILE A 89 -8.03 -0.12 -11.59
N GLY A 90 -8.37 -1.36 -11.23
CA GLY A 90 -8.60 -2.46 -12.18
C GLY A 90 -7.30 -3.08 -12.72
N GLN A 91 -6.13 -2.59 -12.29
CA GLN A 91 -4.81 -3.10 -12.62
C GLN A 91 -3.98 -3.28 -11.35
N ARG A 92 -2.99 -4.16 -11.41
CA ARG A 92 -2.02 -4.34 -10.31
C ARG A 92 -1.26 -3.04 -10.11
N VAL A 93 -1.30 -2.44 -8.91
CA VAL A 93 -0.57 -1.18 -8.65
C VAL A 93 0.76 -1.48 -7.99
N ARG A 94 1.87 -1.09 -8.63
CA ARG A 94 3.25 -1.33 -8.18
C ARG A 94 3.77 -0.23 -7.27
N ASP A 95 3.55 1.02 -7.64
CA ASP A 95 4.03 2.16 -6.86
C ASP A 95 3.01 3.30 -6.89
N VAL A 96 3.05 4.13 -5.86
CA VAL A 96 2.27 5.37 -5.74
C VAL A 96 3.18 6.45 -5.18
N ARG A 97 3.23 7.61 -5.86
CA ARG A 97 4.08 8.74 -5.47
C ARG A 97 3.32 10.05 -5.58
N GLN A 98 3.63 10.95 -4.66
CA GLN A 98 3.20 12.34 -4.76
C GLN A 98 4.20 13.11 -5.62
N SER A 99 3.69 13.81 -6.63
CA SER A 99 4.46 14.73 -7.46
C SER A 99 4.57 16.11 -6.79
N PRO A 100 5.61 16.92 -7.10
CA PRO A 100 5.70 18.32 -6.65
C PRO A 100 4.50 19.19 -7.03
N ASP A 101 3.75 18.81 -8.08
CA ASP A 101 2.51 19.48 -8.45
C ASP A 101 1.32 19.19 -7.50
N GLY A 102 1.49 18.28 -6.54
CA GLY A 102 0.46 17.89 -5.57
C GLY A 102 -0.51 16.82 -6.04
N PHE A 103 -0.32 16.21 -7.22
CA PHE A 103 -1.05 15.01 -7.63
C PHE A 103 -0.39 13.73 -7.12
N LEU A 104 -1.18 12.64 -7.08
CA LEU A 104 -0.67 11.29 -6.92
C LEU A 104 -0.52 10.64 -8.30
N TYR A 105 0.58 9.93 -8.50
CA TYR A 105 0.88 9.16 -9.70
C TYR A 105 1.11 7.69 -9.34
N LEU A 106 0.52 6.80 -10.13
CA LEU A 106 0.56 5.36 -9.95
C LEU A 106 1.34 4.71 -11.09
N LEU A 107 2.09 3.65 -10.78
CA LEU A 107 2.64 2.73 -11.78
C LEU A 107 1.91 1.40 -11.71
N THR A 108 1.51 0.85 -12.86
CA THR A 108 0.88 -0.47 -12.93
C THR A 108 1.89 -1.59 -13.26
N ASP A 109 1.68 -2.76 -12.67
CA ASP A 109 2.51 -3.97 -12.79
C ASP A 109 1.92 -4.93 -13.83
N GLU A 110 1.91 -4.50 -15.09
CA GLU A 110 1.33 -5.23 -16.21
C GLU A 110 2.31 -5.23 -17.40
N GLY A 111 2.12 -6.12 -18.38
CA GLY A 111 2.99 -6.19 -19.55
C GLY A 111 3.05 -4.89 -20.37
N ASN A 112 1.95 -4.12 -20.38
CA ASN A 112 1.88 -2.75 -20.89
C ASN A 112 1.60 -1.79 -19.73
N GLY A 113 2.56 -1.67 -18.82
CA GLY A 113 2.44 -0.84 -17.62
C GLY A 113 2.11 0.62 -17.93
N GLN A 114 1.31 1.24 -17.08
CA GLN A 114 0.80 2.60 -17.24
C GLN A 114 1.28 3.50 -16.11
N LEU A 115 1.53 4.77 -16.46
CA LEU A 115 1.61 5.87 -15.50
C LEU A 115 0.24 6.54 -15.44
N ILE A 116 -0.43 6.44 -14.29
CA ILE A 116 -1.79 6.96 -14.10
C ILE A 116 -1.73 8.11 -13.10
N ARG A 117 -2.37 9.25 -13.41
CA ARG A 117 -2.61 10.32 -12.44
C ARG A 117 -3.90 10.04 -11.69
N LEU A 118 -3.83 10.03 -10.36
CA LEU A 118 -4.97 9.81 -9.48
C LEU A 118 -5.46 11.15 -8.92
N GLU A 119 -6.77 11.35 -9.00
CA GLU A 119 -7.48 12.52 -8.51
C GLU A 119 -8.73 12.08 -7.72
N PRO A 120 -9.19 12.84 -6.72
CA PRO A 120 -10.47 12.61 -6.09
C PRO A 120 -11.60 12.66 -7.14
N PRO A 121 -12.70 11.92 -6.93
CA PRO A 121 -13.86 12.05 -7.79
C PRO A 121 -14.32 13.51 -7.82
N SER A 122 -14.58 14.02 -9.03
CA SER A 122 -15.25 15.30 -9.20
C SER A 122 -16.64 15.19 -8.60
N ASN A 123 -16.93 15.92 -7.53
CA ASN A 123 -18.30 16.06 -7.04
C ASN A 123 -19.12 16.75 -8.15
N LEU A 124 -19.91 15.99 -8.90
CA LEU A 124 -20.99 16.50 -9.74
C LEU A 124 -22.27 16.57 -8.90
#